data_AF-A0A1C3NZE9-F1
#
_entry.id   AF-A0A1C3NZE9-F1
#
_cell.length_a   1.000
_cell.length_b   1.000
_cell.length_c   1.000
_cell.angle_alpha   90.00
_cell.angle_beta   90.00
_cell.angle_gamma   90.00
#
_symmetry.space_group_name_H-M   'P 1'
#
loop_
_entity.id
_entity.type
_entity.pdbx_description
1 polymer ?
#
loop_
_entity_poly.entity_id
_entity_poly.type
_entity_poly.pdbx_seq_one_letter_code
_entity_poly.pdbx_strand_id
1 'polypeptide(L)'
;MIIDEEPGGAATVTRWIRDLYGREPGHSLWVVLDDPLRLALAQGWVLGELGLRDDDLAEDLAADDSNNRRFGEMLAALAEHWRSVYSTLRHDAGLLKAVNVAGAGMELVVMTAPEHIGRYPEGATIPAHSFVTRLEADEWVIAALARRLPVPGWPPSEQNVPGLEIDV
;
A
#
# COMPACT_ATOMS: atom_id res chain seq x y z
N MET A 1 -24.12 -15.75 -1.64
CA MET A 1 -23.46 -14.74 -0.80
C MET A 1 -23.02 -13.65 -1.75
N ILE A 2 -23.78 -12.55 -1.79
CA ILE A 2 -23.39 -11.39 -2.60
C ILE A 2 -22.32 -10.69 -1.78
N ILE A 3 -21.08 -10.75 -2.25
CA ILE A 3 -20.02 -9.88 -1.73
C ILE A 3 -20.33 -8.54 -2.39
N ASP A 4 -20.89 -7.59 -1.65
CA ASP A 4 -20.87 -6.20 -2.11
C ASP A 4 -19.39 -5.86 -2.33
N GLU A 5 -19.02 -5.55 -3.58
CA GLU A 5 -17.68 -5.03 -3.85
C GLU A 5 -17.59 -3.68 -3.14
N GLU A 6 -16.72 -3.58 -2.13
CA GLU A 6 -16.46 -2.34 -1.42
C GLU A 6 -16.15 -1.23 -2.43
N PRO A 7 -16.88 -0.10 -2.46
CA PRO A 7 -16.62 0.94 -3.44
C PRO A 7 -15.31 1.66 -3.14
N GLY A 8 -14.72 2.30 -4.15
CA GLY A 8 -13.59 3.21 -3.96
C GLY A 8 -12.24 2.52 -3.74
N GLY A 9 -11.37 3.16 -2.98
CA GLY A 9 -10.04 2.65 -2.65
C GLY A 9 -10.06 1.41 -1.76
N ALA A 10 -11.14 1.19 -1.01
CA ALA A 10 -11.35 -0.02 -0.21
C ALA A 10 -11.35 -1.29 -1.08
N ALA A 11 -11.96 -1.26 -2.28
CA ALA A 11 -11.87 -2.36 -3.24
C ALA A 11 -10.43 -2.63 -3.68
N THR A 12 -9.68 -1.57 -4.01
CA THR A 12 -8.28 -1.68 -4.45
C THR A 12 -7.41 -2.32 -3.37
N VAL A 13 -7.52 -1.87 -2.10
CA VAL A 13 -6.77 -2.43 -0.97
C VAL A 13 -7.17 -3.88 -0.70
N THR A 14 -8.47 -4.18 -0.73
CA THR A 14 -8.97 -5.55 -0.51
C THR A 14 -8.44 -6.51 -1.58
N ARG A 15 -8.44 -6.09 -2.86
CA ARG A 15 -7.86 -6.86 -3.97
C ARG A 15 -6.35 -7.03 -3.79
N TRP A 16 -5.63 -5.97 -3.43
CA TRP A 16 -4.19 -6.02 -3.22
C TRP A 16 -3.79 -7.02 -2.11
N ILE A 17 -4.50 -7.01 -0.97
CA ILE A 17 -4.26 -7.99 0.11
C ILE A 17 -4.55 -9.42 -0.36
N ARG A 18 -5.60 -9.63 -1.15
CA ARG A 18 -5.90 -10.95 -1.73
C ARG A 18 -4.79 -11.42 -2.66
N ASP A 19 -4.30 -10.55 -3.53
CA ASP A 19 -3.23 -10.86 -4.48
C ASP A 19 -1.89 -11.13 -3.76
N LEU A 20 -1.63 -10.45 -2.64
CA LEU A 20 -0.42 -10.62 -1.82
C LEU A 20 -0.26 -12.06 -1.33
N TYR A 21 -1.37 -12.68 -0.93
CA TYR A 21 -1.43 -14.07 -0.50
C TYR A 21 -1.85 -15.04 -1.62
N GLY A 22 -1.99 -14.54 -2.85
CA GLY A 22 -2.25 -15.31 -4.05
C GLY A 22 -1.02 -16.07 -4.57
N ARG A 23 -1.20 -16.75 -5.72
CA ARG A 23 -0.16 -17.60 -6.33
C ARG A 23 0.98 -16.81 -6.96
N GLU A 24 0.69 -15.65 -7.55
CA GLU A 24 1.65 -14.83 -8.31
C GLU A 24 1.46 -13.35 -7.95
N PRO A 25 1.98 -12.89 -6.80
CA PRO A 25 1.74 -11.52 -6.32
C PRO A 25 2.47 -10.44 -7.13
N GLY A 26 3.61 -10.75 -7.76
CA GLY A 26 4.64 -9.75 -8.12
C GLY A 26 4.10 -8.50 -8.82
N HIS A 27 3.72 -8.63 -10.09
CA HIS A 27 3.37 -7.48 -10.92
C HIS A 27 1.99 -6.89 -10.57
N SER A 28 1.00 -7.73 -10.21
CA SER A 28 -0.34 -7.24 -9.85
C SER A 28 -0.34 -6.37 -8.59
N LEU A 29 0.55 -6.64 -7.63
CA LEU A 29 0.74 -5.78 -6.46
C LEU A 29 1.41 -4.45 -6.79
N TRP A 30 2.16 -4.39 -7.89
CA TRP A 30 2.99 -3.24 -8.27
C TRP A 30 2.21 -2.19 -9.06
N VAL A 31 1.46 -2.63 -10.08
CA VAL A 31 0.75 -1.72 -11.01
C VAL A 31 -0.40 -0.94 -10.36
N VAL A 32 -0.83 -1.33 -9.17
CA VAL A 32 -1.88 -0.61 -8.42
C VAL A 32 -1.30 0.41 -7.44
N LEU A 33 0.02 0.58 -7.40
CA LEU A 33 0.71 1.57 -6.59
C LEU A 33 0.91 2.84 -7.41
N ASP A 34 0.80 4.00 -6.77
CA ASP A 34 1.06 5.27 -7.45
C ASP A 34 2.56 5.52 -7.72
N ASP A 35 2.85 6.45 -8.64
CA ASP A 35 4.23 6.72 -9.08
C ASP A 35 5.16 7.11 -7.91
N PRO A 36 4.77 8.00 -6.97
CA PRO A 36 5.61 8.33 -5.83
C PRO A 36 5.92 7.13 -4.93
N LEU A 37 4.93 6.26 -4.66
CA LEU A 37 5.15 5.06 -3.87
C LEU A 37 6.07 4.07 -4.57
N ARG A 38 5.88 3.83 -5.87
CA ARG A 38 6.75 2.95 -6.66
C ARG A 38 8.19 3.45 -6.65
N LEU A 39 8.40 4.74 -6.87
CA LEU A 39 9.75 5.32 -6.86
C LEU A 39 10.40 5.23 -5.48
N ALA A 40 9.68 5.54 -4.40
CA ALA A 40 10.21 5.43 -3.04
C ALA A 40 10.58 3.98 -2.68
N LEU A 41 9.77 2.99 -3.09
CA LEU A 41 10.07 1.58 -2.88
C LEU A 41 11.29 1.12 -3.69
N ALA A 42 11.39 1.52 -4.96
CA ALA A 42 12.53 1.21 -5.82
C ALA A 42 13.83 1.81 -5.25
N GLN A 43 13.81 3.09 -4.85
CA GLN A 43 14.95 3.75 -4.20
C GLN A 43 15.36 3.06 -2.90
N GLY A 44 14.38 2.69 -2.06
CA GLY A 44 14.63 1.98 -0.80
C GLY A 44 15.28 0.61 -1.03
N TRP A 45 14.79 -0.14 -2.03
CA TRP A 45 15.37 -1.43 -2.41
C TRP A 45 16.79 -1.27 -2.97
N VAL A 46 17.01 -0.34 -3.91
CA VAL A 46 18.34 -0.05 -4.49
C VAL A 46 19.34 0.32 -3.39
N LEU A 47 18.95 1.19 -2.46
CA LEU A 47 19.81 1.59 -1.35
C LEU A 47 20.13 0.41 -0.43
N GLY A 48 19.14 -0.45 -0.14
CA GLY A 48 19.32 -1.65 0.68
C GLY A 48 20.20 -2.72 0.03
N GLU A 49 20.05 -2.93 -1.27
CA GLU A 49 20.73 -3.98 -2.04
C GLU A 49 22.15 -3.57 -2.44
N LEU A 50 22.32 -2.34 -2.93
CA LEU A 50 23.61 -1.85 -3.46
C LEU A 50 24.40 -1.01 -2.45
N GLY A 51 23.75 -0.49 -1.40
CA GLY A 51 24.38 0.40 -0.43
C GLY A 51 24.75 1.78 -1.01
N LEU A 52 24.22 2.14 -2.18
CA LEU A 52 24.51 3.39 -2.86
C LEU A 52 23.27 3.96 -3.58
N ARG A 53 23.34 5.24 -3.93
CA ARG A 53 22.34 5.93 -4.76
C ARG A 53 22.57 5.60 -6.23
N ASP A 54 21.52 5.18 -6.91
CA ASP A 54 21.47 4.96 -8.35
C ASP A 54 20.09 5.41 -8.86
N ASP A 55 20.00 6.66 -9.31
CA ASP A 55 18.73 7.27 -9.74
C ASP A 55 18.19 6.59 -11.00
N ASP A 56 19.05 6.33 -11.98
CA ASP A 56 18.67 5.72 -13.27
C ASP A 56 18.08 4.32 -13.03
N LEU A 57 18.71 3.51 -12.17
CA LEU A 57 18.17 2.20 -11.82
C LEU A 57 16.85 2.31 -11.06
N ALA A 58 16.75 3.24 -10.11
CA ALA A 58 15.53 3.41 -9.32
C ALA A 58 14.34 3.87 -10.19
N GLU A 59 14.56 4.80 -11.12
CA GLU A 59 13.55 5.24 -12.08
C GLU A 59 13.13 4.12 -13.04
N ASP A 60 14.08 3.35 -13.57
CA ASP A 60 13.80 2.21 -14.45
C ASP A 60 13.00 1.12 -13.72
N LEU A 61 13.32 0.85 -12.45
CA LEU A 61 12.57 -0.08 -11.60
C LEU A 61 11.20 0.47 -11.17
N ALA A 62 11.03 1.79 -11.08
CA ALA A 62 9.78 2.45 -10.68
C ALA A 62 8.67 2.34 -11.75
N ALA A 63 9.04 2.09 -13.01
CA ALA A 63 8.09 1.95 -14.11
C ALA A 63 7.03 0.86 -13.87
N ASP A 64 5.84 1.04 -14.45
CA ASP A 64 4.71 0.09 -14.27
C ASP A 64 5.08 -1.30 -14.75
N ASP A 65 5.72 -1.36 -15.92
CA ASP A 65 6.17 -2.57 -16.59
C ASP A 65 7.66 -2.46 -16.93
N SER A 66 8.49 -2.47 -15.88
CA SER A 66 9.94 -2.40 -16.03
C SER A 66 10.48 -3.68 -16.71
N ASN A 67 11.27 -3.49 -17.75
CA ASN A 67 12.01 -4.57 -18.40
C ASN A 67 13.40 -4.81 -17.77
N ASN A 68 13.71 -4.14 -16.66
CA ASN A 68 14.98 -4.31 -15.98
C ASN A 68 15.12 -5.74 -15.45
N ARG A 69 16.29 -6.35 -15.64
CA ARG A 69 16.58 -7.71 -15.17
C ARG A 69 16.43 -7.90 -13.65
N ARG A 70 16.52 -6.82 -12.87
CA ARG A 70 16.37 -6.83 -11.40
C ARG A 70 14.93 -6.63 -10.94
N PHE A 71 14.00 -6.31 -11.83
CA PHE A 71 12.62 -6.00 -11.46
C PHE A 71 11.93 -7.17 -10.76
N GLY A 72 12.05 -8.39 -11.30
CA GLY A 72 11.48 -9.58 -10.67
C GLY A 72 12.06 -9.89 -9.28
N GLU A 73 13.35 -9.60 -9.06
CA GLU A 73 14.01 -9.76 -7.76
C GLU A 73 13.48 -8.76 -6.74
N MET A 74 13.37 -7.48 -7.13
CA MET A 74 12.77 -6.43 -6.30
C MET A 74 11.34 -6.77 -5.91
N LEU A 75 10.49 -7.16 -6.87
CA LEU A 75 9.09 -7.50 -6.59
C LEU A 75 8.96 -8.70 -5.65
N ALA A 76 9.83 -9.70 -5.78
CA ALA A 76 9.85 -10.85 -4.87
C ALA A 76 10.21 -10.43 -3.43
N ALA A 77 11.24 -9.60 -3.27
CA ALA A 77 11.67 -9.08 -1.98
C ALA A 77 10.58 -8.21 -1.32
N LEU A 78 9.93 -7.33 -2.09
CA LEU A 78 8.83 -6.51 -1.60
C LEU A 78 7.63 -7.37 -1.18
N ALA A 79 7.24 -8.35 -1.99
CA ALA A 79 6.14 -9.25 -1.66
C ALA A 79 6.41 -10.07 -0.39
N GLU A 80 7.65 -10.56 -0.20
CA GLU A 80 8.05 -11.24 1.03
C GLU A 80 7.97 -10.30 2.24
N HIS A 81 8.49 -9.08 2.11
CA HIS A 81 8.40 -8.06 3.16
C HIS A 81 6.95 -7.77 3.53
N TRP A 82 6.08 -7.49 2.56
CA TRP A 82 4.66 -7.21 2.81
C TRP A 82 3.92 -8.38 3.42
N ARG A 83 4.21 -9.63 3.03
CA ARG A 83 3.61 -10.81 3.67
C ARG A 83 3.95 -10.89 5.15
N SER A 84 5.15 -10.46 5.53
CA SER A 84 5.56 -10.37 6.93
C SER A 84 4.77 -9.27 7.66
N VAL A 85 4.76 -8.06 7.11
CA VAL A 85 4.07 -6.89 7.68
C VAL A 85 2.56 -7.14 7.86
N TYR A 86 1.91 -7.68 6.84
CA TYR A 86 0.45 -7.88 6.81
C TYR A 86 0.03 -9.28 7.23
N SER A 87 0.91 -10.04 7.90
CA SER A 87 0.66 -11.45 8.28
C SER A 87 -0.64 -11.67 9.04
N THR A 88 -1.13 -10.68 9.79
CA THR A 88 -2.41 -10.71 10.49
C THR A 88 -3.64 -10.72 9.58
N LEU A 89 -3.49 -10.34 8.30
CA LEU A 89 -4.56 -10.28 7.29
C LEU A 89 -4.56 -11.49 6.34
N ARG A 90 -3.71 -12.50 6.61
CA ARG A 90 -3.45 -13.63 5.68
C ARG A 90 -4.68 -14.47 5.34
N HIS A 91 -5.52 -14.74 6.32
CA HIS A 91 -6.61 -15.71 6.19
C HIS A 91 -7.91 -15.08 5.74
N ASP A 92 -8.11 -13.82 6.13
CA ASP A 92 -9.24 -12.98 5.75
C ASP A 92 -8.93 -11.55 6.23
N ALA A 93 -9.49 -10.54 5.55
CA ALA A 93 -9.26 -9.14 5.84
C ALA A 93 -10.60 -8.41 5.93
N GLY A 94 -10.87 -7.84 7.10
CA GLY A 94 -12.04 -7.01 7.37
C GLY A 94 -11.76 -5.54 7.15
N LEU A 95 -12.67 -4.85 6.47
CA LEU A 95 -12.68 -3.39 6.44
C LEU A 95 -13.16 -2.87 7.80
N LEU A 96 -12.29 -2.16 8.53
CA LEU A 96 -12.63 -1.52 9.81
C LEU A 96 -13.21 -0.13 9.58
N LYS A 97 -12.62 0.63 8.65
CA LYS A 97 -13.01 2.01 8.34
C LYS A 97 -12.50 2.42 6.97
N ALA A 98 -13.32 3.15 6.22
CA ALA A 98 -12.89 3.94 5.08
C ALA A 98 -13.24 5.41 5.35
N VAL A 99 -12.25 6.31 5.36
CA VAL A 99 -12.46 7.75 5.55
C VAL A 99 -12.13 8.45 4.24
N ASN A 100 -13.14 9.08 3.65
CA ASN A 100 -12.99 9.94 2.51
C ASN A 100 -12.45 11.31 2.96
N VAL A 101 -11.29 11.71 2.43
CA VAL A 101 -10.82 13.09 2.59
C VAL A 101 -11.30 13.90 1.39
N ALA A 102 -12.34 14.67 1.62
CA ALA A 102 -12.92 15.57 0.63
C ALA A 102 -11.90 16.67 0.24
N GLY A 103 -11.48 16.70 -1.03
CA GLY A 103 -10.65 17.76 -1.60
C GLY A 103 -9.51 17.28 -2.51
N ALA A 104 -9.00 16.06 -2.30
CA ALA A 104 -7.83 15.53 -3.05
C ALA A 104 -8.08 14.16 -3.72
N GLY A 105 -9.32 13.65 -3.69
CA GLY A 105 -9.63 12.32 -4.21
C GLY A 105 -8.88 11.21 -3.47
N MET A 106 -8.72 11.32 -2.16
CA MET A 106 -7.99 10.35 -1.32
C MET A 106 -8.90 9.68 -0.30
N GLU A 107 -8.63 8.41 -0.01
CA GLU A 107 -9.28 7.65 1.05
C GLU A 107 -8.24 7.03 1.98
N LEU A 108 -8.46 7.14 3.29
CA LEU A 108 -7.80 6.32 4.30
C LEU A 108 -8.59 5.02 4.47
N VAL A 109 -7.97 3.90 4.09
CA VAL A 109 -8.53 2.57 4.26
C VAL A 109 -7.85 1.89 5.44
N VAL A 110 -8.64 1.41 6.39
CA VAL A 110 -8.14 0.70 7.58
C VAL A 110 -8.65 -0.73 7.55
N MET A 111 -7.71 -1.67 7.46
CA MET A 111 -7.96 -3.12 7.39
C MET A 111 -7.56 -3.79 8.70
N THR A 112 -8.30 -4.80 9.12
CA THR A 112 -8.04 -5.58 10.33
C THR A 112 -8.37 -7.05 10.11
N ALA A 113 -7.90 -7.94 10.99
CA ALA A 113 -8.35 -9.33 10.99
C ALA A 113 -9.85 -9.40 11.37
N PRO A 114 -10.67 -10.31 10.81
CA PRO A 114 -12.11 -10.34 11.05
C PRO A 114 -12.54 -10.46 12.52
N GLU A 115 -11.75 -11.16 13.33
CA GLU A 115 -11.95 -11.28 14.78
C GLU A 115 -11.85 -9.94 15.54
N HIS A 116 -11.35 -8.91 14.87
CA HIS A 116 -11.24 -7.54 15.35
C HIS A 116 -12.22 -6.58 14.66
N ILE A 117 -13.25 -7.09 13.99
CA ILE A 117 -14.36 -6.26 13.48
C ILE A 117 -15.39 -6.07 14.60
N GLY A 118 -15.77 -4.83 14.87
CA GLY A 118 -16.79 -4.52 15.86
C GLY A 118 -16.86 -3.05 16.23
N ARG A 119 -17.69 -2.73 17.23
CA ARG A 119 -17.71 -1.41 17.85
C ARG A 119 -16.71 -1.39 18.99
N TYR A 120 -15.86 -0.37 18.98
CA TYR A 120 -14.85 -0.14 20.00
C TYR A 120 -15.14 1.16 20.74
N PRO A 121 -14.83 1.24 22.04
CA PRO A 121 -14.81 2.51 22.75
C PRO A 121 -13.72 3.43 22.16
N GLU A 122 -13.92 4.73 22.30
CA GLU A 122 -12.93 5.75 21.96
C GLU A 122 -11.60 5.48 22.69
N GLY A 123 -10.47 5.72 22.03
CA GLY A 123 -9.14 5.41 22.56
C GLY A 123 -8.72 3.93 22.56
N ALA A 124 -9.56 3.00 22.12
CA ALA A 124 -9.18 1.58 22.07
C ALA A 124 -8.13 1.30 20.97
N THR A 125 -7.02 0.66 21.35
CA THR A 125 -6.02 0.18 20.38
C THR A 125 -6.51 -1.07 19.69
N ILE A 126 -6.66 -1.01 18.36
CA ILE A 126 -7.07 -2.14 17.52
C ILE A 126 -5.87 -2.54 16.63
N PRO A 127 -5.52 -3.84 16.54
CA PRO A 127 -4.50 -4.31 15.61
C PRO A 127 -4.99 -4.15 14.17
N ALA A 128 -4.69 -3.01 13.55
CA ALA A 128 -5.14 -2.66 12.20
C ALA A 128 -4.02 -2.05 11.37
N HIS A 129 -4.12 -2.26 10.05
CA HIS A 129 -3.23 -1.72 9.03
C HIS A 129 -3.92 -0.60 8.30
N SER A 130 -3.18 0.44 7.94
CA SER A 130 -3.73 1.62 7.26
C SER A 130 -3.09 1.77 5.90
N PHE A 131 -3.90 2.15 4.93
CA PHE A 131 -3.52 2.39 3.54
C PHE A 131 -4.09 3.75 3.14
N VAL A 132 -3.33 4.52 2.37
CA VAL A 132 -3.86 5.69 1.69
C VAL A 132 -4.05 5.31 0.23
N THR A 133 -5.24 5.58 -0.28
CA THR A 133 -5.57 5.41 -1.70
C THR A 133 -5.90 6.75 -2.31
N ARG A 134 -5.75 6.83 -3.63
CA ARG A 134 -5.96 8.05 -4.41
C ARG A 134 -6.64 7.72 -5.73
N LEU A 135 -7.56 8.58 -6.16
CA LEU A 135 -8.20 8.50 -7.46
C LEU A 135 -7.31 9.20 -8.51
N GLU A 136 -6.78 8.43 -9.46
CA GLU A 136 -6.01 8.90 -10.61
C GLU A 136 -6.69 8.42 -11.90
N ALA A 137 -6.97 9.33 -12.83
CA ALA A 137 -7.53 8.99 -14.15
C ALA A 137 -8.73 8.01 -14.09
N ASP A 138 -9.65 8.24 -13.15
CA ASP A 138 -10.84 7.42 -12.88
C ASP A 138 -10.59 6.04 -12.23
N GLU A 139 -9.37 5.74 -11.81
CA GLU A 139 -9.00 4.51 -11.10
C GLU A 139 -8.42 4.79 -9.70
N TRP A 140 -8.72 3.91 -8.74
CA TRP A 140 -8.16 3.99 -7.40
C TRP A 140 -6.84 3.24 -7.31
N VAL A 141 -5.77 3.95 -6.97
CA VAL A 141 -4.44 3.42 -6.70
C VAL A 141 -4.08 3.52 -5.21
N ILE A 142 -3.11 2.75 -4.77
CA ILE A 142 -2.54 2.81 -3.43
C ILE A 142 -1.41 3.85 -3.44
N ALA A 143 -1.61 4.93 -2.71
CA ALA A 143 -0.64 6.00 -2.53
C ALA A 143 0.27 5.79 -1.31
N ALA A 144 -0.18 5.00 -0.34
CA ALA A 144 0.66 4.57 0.77
C ALA A 144 0.19 3.24 1.37
N LEU A 145 1.17 2.46 1.81
CA LEU A 145 1.02 1.21 2.56
C LEU A 145 1.01 1.46 4.10
N ALA A 146 0.90 2.73 4.49
CA ALA A 146 0.86 3.24 5.86
C ALA A 146 0.01 4.53 5.91
N ARG A 147 -0.07 5.19 7.07
CA ARG A 147 -0.80 6.47 7.26
C ARG A 147 -0.10 7.71 6.69
N ARG A 148 1.11 7.55 6.15
CA ARG A 148 1.96 8.65 5.68
C ARG A 148 2.28 8.44 4.21
N LEU A 149 2.25 9.51 3.44
CA LEU A 149 2.59 9.45 2.02
C LEU A 149 4.11 9.31 1.87
N PRO A 150 4.58 8.45 0.96
CA PRO A 150 5.99 8.34 0.65
C PRO A 150 6.48 9.63 -0.03
N VAL A 151 7.72 10.00 0.28
CA VAL A 151 8.45 11.07 -0.39
C VAL A 151 9.72 10.46 -0.97
N PRO A 152 9.80 10.29 -2.30
CA PRO A 152 11.01 9.82 -2.96
C PRO A 152 12.24 10.66 -2.58
N GLY A 153 13.39 9.99 -2.43
CA GLY A 153 14.64 10.59 -2.01
C GLY A 153 15.69 9.54 -1.64
N TRP A 154 16.86 10.00 -1.16
CA TRP A 154 17.95 9.13 -0.72
C TRP A 154 18.40 9.52 0.70
N PRO A 155 17.91 8.84 1.75
CA PRO A 155 16.91 7.77 1.69
C PRO A 155 15.49 8.30 1.41
N PRO A 156 14.55 7.43 0.96
CA PRO A 156 13.14 7.77 0.92
C PRO A 156 12.63 8.18 2.31
N SER A 157 11.68 9.11 2.36
CA SER A 157 11.07 9.58 3.60
C SER A 157 9.54 9.55 3.50
N GLU A 158 8.86 10.06 4.53
CA GLU A 158 7.41 10.03 4.62
C GLU A 158 6.87 11.36 5.13
N GLN A 159 5.68 11.76 4.67
CA GLN A 159 5.00 12.98 5.10
C GLN A 159 3.58 12.69 5.60
N ASN A 160 3.16 13.46 6.60
CA ASN A 160 1.77 13.44 7.07
C ASN A 160 0.87 14.17 6.07
N VAL A 161 -0.37 13.71 5.94
CA VAL A 161 -1.41 14.41 5.17
C VAL A 161 -2.45 14.93 6.15
N PRO A 162 -2.64 16.27 6.24
CA PRO A 162 -3.69 16.85 7.05
C PRO A 162 -5.06 16.28 6.66
N GLY A 163 -5.86 15.85 7.64
CA GLY A 163 -7.18 15.27 7.41
C GLY A 163 -7.22 13.75 7.21
N LEU A 164 -6.07 13.07 7.10
CA LEU A 164 -5.96 11.60 7.25
C LEU A 164 -5.64 11.18 8.70
N GLU A 165 -5.60 12.15 9.62
CA GLU A 165 -5.44 11.89 11.05
C GLU A 165 -6.72 11.27 11.60
N ILE A 166 -6.58 10.16 12.32
CA ILE A 166 -7.68 9.57 13.08
C ILE A 166 -7.62 10.22 14.45
N ASP A 167 -8.63 10.99 14.83
CA ASP A 167 -8.85 11.37 16.24
C ASP A 167 -8.94 10.06 17.05
N VAL A 168 -7.97 9.84 17.94
CA VAL A 168 -7.88 8.65 18.81
C VAL A 168 -8.46 8.95 20.16
#